data_AF-A0A2H9VPN4-F1
#
_entry.id   AF-A0A2H9VPN4-F1
#
_cell.length_a   1.000
_cell.length_b   1.000
_cell.length_c   1.000
_cell.angle_alpha   90.00
_cell.angle_beta   90.00
_cell.angle_gamma   90.00
#
_symmetry.space_group_name_H-M   'P 1'
#
loop_
_entity.id
_entity.type
_entity.pdbx_description
1 polymer ?
#
loop_
_entity_poly.entity_id
_entity_poly.type
_entity_poly.pdbx_seq_one_letter_code
_entity_poly.pdbx_strand_id
1 'polypeptide(L)'
;MARKLNEIQQKELSFIKDWCLTIIHFLLEKYGLDVVLKMFEEVVVKSYNEQNLRGSRYLIKDINEFAKELPENDLNELNLLLNKTFGKDLLKDDDKIAKKIIQILKKGKITTEAQFRLVLGRVEQIYQNPDSLEEVERLNKLLSEFETARNKL
;
A
#
# COMPACT_ATOMS: atom_id res chain seq x y z
N MET A 1 -10.84 -23.12 -20.91
CA MET A 1 -11.54 -23.18 -19.62
C MET A 1 -10.71 -22.45 -18.58
N ALA A 2 -11.26 -21.45 -17.89
CA ALA A 2 -10.59 -20.83 -16.77
C ALA A 2 -10.40 -21.87 -15.65
N ARG A 3 -9.21 -21.93 -15.06
CA ARG A 3 -8.90 -22.84 -13.95
C ARG A 3 -9.76 -22.44 -12.75
N LYS A 4 -10.56 -23.37 -12.22
CA LYS A 4 -11.38 -23.13 -11.04
C LYS A 4 -10.47 -22.78 -9.85
N LEU A 5 -10.78 -21.69 -9.15
CA LEU A 5 -10.04 -21.26 -7.97
C LEU A 5 -10.24 -22.28 -6.84
N ASN A 6 -9.20 -22.49 -6.05
CA ASN A 6 -9.32 -23.27 -4.80
C ASN A 6 -9.94 -22.41 -3.68
N GLU A 7 -10.26 -23.03 -2.55
CA GLU A 7 -10.93 -22.33 -1.44
C GLU A 7 -10.15 -21.12 -0.90
N ILE A 8 -8.82 -21.22 -0.83
CA ILE A 8 -7.95 -20.13 -0.36
C ILE A 8 -8.01 -18.96 -1.36
N GLN A 9 -7.89 -19.27 -2.65
CA GLN A 9 -7.98 -18.29 -3.73
C GLN A 9 -9.37 -17.64 -3.79
N GLN A 10 -10.44 -18.40 -3.49
CA GLN A 10 -11.80 -17.87 -3.44
C GLN A 10 -11.99 -16.92 -2.26
N LYS A 11 -11.45 -17.26 -1.09
CA LYS A 11 -11.46 -16.38 0.08
C LYS A 11 -10.67 -15.09 -0.18
N GLU A 12 -9.52 -15.21 -0.83
CA GLU A 12 -8.71 -14.05 -1.24
C GLU A 12 -9.47 -13.16 -2.23
N LEU A 13 -10.06 -13.75 -3.28
CA LEU A 13 -10.84 -13.00 -4.27
C LEU A 13 -12.02 -12.28 -3.63
N SER A 14 -12.72 -12.93 -2.69
CA SER A 14 -13.85 -12.33 -1.96
C SER A 14 -13.39 -11.18 -1.08
N PHE A 15 -12.29 -11.37 -0.33
CA PHE A 15 -11.68 -10.30 0.46
C PHE A 15 -11.33 -9.09 -0.41
N ILE A 16 -10.70 -9.30 -1.57
CA ILE A 16 -10.34 -8.21 -2.48
C ILE A 16 -11.59 -7.44 -2.93
N LYS A 17 -12.65 -8.15 -3.33
CA LYS A 17 -13.91 -7.51 -3.75
C LYS A 17 -14.48 -6.63 -2.65
N ASP A 18 -14.66 -7.19 -1.45
CA ASP A 18 -15.31 -6.49 -0.34
C ASP A 18 -14.47 -5.30 0.13
N TRP A 19 -13.14 -5.45 0.17
CA TRP A 19 -12.21 -4.37 0.49
C TRP A 19 -12.30 -3.22 -0.50
N CYS A 20 -12.20 -3.50 -1.80
CA CYS A 20 -12.24 -2.49 -2.85
C CYS A 20 -13.58 -1.74 -2.86
N LEU A 21 -14.69 -2.47 -2.75
CA LEU A 21 -16.02 -1.86 -2.72
C LEU A 21 -16.22 -0.98 -1.49
N THR A 22 -15.71 -1.39 -0.31
CA THR A 22 -15.80 -0.55 0.90
C THR A 22 -15.13 0.81 0.70
N ILE A 23 -13.95 0.82 0.07
CA ILE A 23 -13.23 2.07 -0.24
C ILE A 23 -14.02 2.91 -1.25
N ILE A 24 -14.47 2.30 -2.35
CA ILE A 24 -15.20 3.02 -3.40
C ILE A 24 -16.51 3.62 -2.87
N HIS A 25 -17.27 2.87 -2.06
CA HIS A 25 -18.51 3.35 -1.47
C HIS A 25 -18.27 4.48 -0.48
N PHE A 26 -17.24 4.39 0.36
CA PHE A 26 -16.84 5.50 1.23
C PHE A 26 -16.56 6.78 0.43
N LEU A 27 -15.82 6.67 -0.68
CA LEU A 27 -15.49 7.80 -1.55
C LEU A 27 -16.74 8.40 -2.21
N LEU A 28 -17.64 7.56 -2.73
CA LEU A 28 -18.90 7.98 -3.35
C LEU A 28 -19.84 8.66 -2.35
N GLU A 29 -19.90 8.17 -1.11
CA GLU A 29 -20.69 8.78 -0.05
C GLU A 29 -20.11 10.15 0.36
N LYS A 30 -18.78 10.26 0.43
CA LYS A 30 -18.11 11.44 0.95
C LYS A 30 -17.96 12.58 -0.05
N TYR A 31 -17.59 12.26 -1.29
CA TYR A 31 -17.35 13.27 -2.34
C TYR A 31 -18.48 13.34 -3.37
N GLY A 32 -19.46 12.46 -3.27
CA GLY A 32 -20.59 12.40 -4.18
C GLY A 32 -20.32 11.59 -5.43
N LEU A 33 -21.20 11.78 -6.41
CA LEU A 33 -21.35 10.90 -7.55
C LEU A 33 -20.24 11.15 -8.59
N ASP A 34 -19.26 10.25 -8.64
CA ASP A 34 -18.15 10.28 -9.60
C ASP A 34 -18.28 9.12 -10.59
N VAL A 35 -18.26 9.45 -11.89
CA VAL A 35 -18.37 8.47 -13.00
C VAL A 35 -17.20 7.49 -12.98
N VAL A 36 -16.00 7.95 -12.67
CA VAL A 36 -14.78 7.14 -12.61
C VAL A 36 -14.87 6.14 -11.46
N LEU A 37 -15.33 6.58 -10.27
CA LEU A 37 -15.51 5.67 -9.13
C LEU A 37 -16.55 4.58 -9.41
N LYS A 38 -17.64 4.91 -10.10
CA LYS A 38 -18.63 3.91 -10.55
C LYS A 38 -18.05 2.93 -11.58
N MET A 39 -17.20 3.40 -12.49
CA MET A 39 -16.50 2.50 -13.41
C MET A 39 -15.57 1.55 -12.65
N PHE A 40 -14.86 2.02 -11.62
CA PHE A 40 -14.06 1.14 -10.76
C PHE A 40 -14.92 0.10 -10.03
N GLU A 41 -16.07 0.50 -9.50
CA GLU A 41 -17.04 -0.41 -8.87
C GLU A 41 -17.44 -1.55 -9.81
N GLU A 42 -17.85 -1.21 -11.04
CA GLU A 42 -18.22 -2.19 -12.06
C GLU A 42 -17.08 -3.14 -12.42
N VAL A 43 -15.86 -2.62 -12.54
CA VAL A 43 -14.66 -3.43 -12.84
C VAL A 43 -14.34 -4.40 -11.71
N VAL A 44 -14.50 -3.98 -10.44
CA VAL A 44 -14.32 -4.86 -9.27
C VAL A 44 -15.35 -5.99 -9.29
N VAL A 45 -16.63 -5.67 -9.49
CA VAL A 45 -17.72 -6.65 -9.54
C VAL A 45 -17.52 -7.63 -10.71
N LYS A 46 -17.18 -7.12 -11.90
CA LYS A 46 -16.89 -7.93 -13.07
C LYS A 46 -15.73 -8.89 -12.82
N SER A 47 -14.62 -8.39 -12.27
CA SER A 47 -13.43 -9.21 -11.98
C SER A 47 -13.73 -10.34 -10.99
N TYR A 48 -14.59 -10.10 -10.01
CA TYR A 48 -15.07 -11.12 -9.08
C TYR A 48 -15.90 -12.19 -9.80
N ASN A 49 -16.90 -11.77 -10.58
CA ASN A 49 -17.81 -12.68 -11.30
C ASN A 49 -17.06 -13.56 -12.31
N GLU A 50 -16.06 -12.99 -12.98
CA GLU A 50 -15.20 -13.71 -13.94
C GLU A 50 -14.11 -14.57 -13.27
N GLN A 51 -14.07 -14.63 -11.94
CA GLN A 51 -13.04 -15.36 -11.17
C GLN A 51 -11.61 -14.89 -11.49
N ASN A 52 -11.46 -13.62 -11.87
CA ASN A 52 -10.20 -13.04 -12.29
C ASN A 52 -9.37 -12.59 -11.08
N LEU A 53 -8.81 -13.57 -10.35
CA LEU A 53 -7.96 -13.30 -9.18
C LEU A 53 -6.72 -12.47 -9.55
N ARG A 54 -6.12 -12.73 -10.72
CA ARG A 54 -4.94 -11.98 -11.16
C ARG A 54 -5.28 -10.51 -11.35
N GLY A 55 -6.36 -10.19 -12.06
CA GLY A 55 -6.84 -8.81 -12.25
C GLY A 55 -7.21 -8.15 -10.91
N SER A 56 -7.92 -8.88 -10.04
CA SER A 56 -8.32 -8.38 -8.72
C SER A 56 -7.12 -7.99 -7.85
N ARG A 57 -6.02 -8.74 -7.91
CA ARG A 57 -4.77 -8.39 -7.20
C ARG A 57 -4.09 -7.11 -7.71
N TYR A 58 -4.35 -6.68 -8.94
CA TYR A 58 -3.91 -5.38 -9.44
C TYR A 58 -4.87 -4.29 -8.97
N LEU A 59 -6.18 -4.51 -9.11
CA LEU A 59 -7.20 -3.54 -8.69
C LEU A 59 -7.07 -3.12 -7.22
N ILE A 60 -6.83 -4.06 -6.31
CA ILE A 60 -6.65 -3.71 -4.90
C ILE A 60 -5.44 -2.80 -4.67
N LYS A 61 -4.40 -2.89 -5.48
CA LYS A 61 -3.24 -2.00 -5.36
C LYS A 61 -3.61 -0.60 -5.84
N ASP A 62 -4.21 -0.50 -7.03
CA ASP A 62 -4.57 0.78 -7.62
C ASP A 62 -5.56 1.55 -6.72
N ILE A 63 -6.56 0.85 -6.19
CA ILE A 63 -7.55 1.43 -5.27
C ILE A 63 -6.90 1.83 -3.93
N ASN A 64 -5.97 1.03 -3.40
CA ASN A 64 -5.28 1.37 -2.17
C ASN A 64 -4.38 2.60 -2.34
N GLU A 65 -3.62 2.68 -3.44
CA GLU A 65 -2.77 3.83 -3.71
C GLU A 65 -3.61 5.10 -3.89
N PHE A 66 -4.70 5.03 -4.67
CA PHE A 66 -5.64 6.13 -4.79
C PHE A 66 -6.20 6.58 -3.42
N ALA A 67 -6.61 5.64 -2.57
CA ALA A 67 -7.16 5.96 -1.26
C ALA A 67 -6.14 6.55 -0.28
N LYS A 68 -4.85 6.28 -0.45
CA LYS A 68 -3.78 6.86 0.38
C LYS A 68 -3.51 8.33 0.05
N GLU A 69 -3.90 8.80 -1.12
CA GLU A 69 -3.78 10.21 -1.53
C GLU A 69 -4.88 11.10 -0.92
N LEU A 70 -5.81 10.52 -0.16
CA LEU A 70 -6.86 11.27 0.54
C LEU A 70 -6.28 12.23 1.58
N PRO A 71 -6.99 13.35 1.86
CA PRO A 71 -6.68 14.21 3.00
C PRO A 71 -6.62 13.40 4.31
N GLU A 72 -5.72 13.77 5.22
CA GLU A 72 -5.41 13.01 6.44
C GLU A 72 -6.66 12.64 7.27
N ASN A 73 -7.59 13.59 7.44
CA ASN A 73 -8.84 13.34 8.17
C ASN A 73 -9.71 12.27 7.51
N ASP A 74 -9.78 12.27 6.18
CA ASP A 74 -10.61 11.36 5.40
C ASP A 74 -9.95 9.98 5.33
N LEU A 75 -8.63 9.94 5.21
CA LEU A 75 -7.83 8.73 5.32
C LEU A 75 -7.96 8.07 6.71
N ASN A 76 -7.96 8.86 7.78
CA ASN A 76 -8.16 8.37 9.14
C ASN A 76 -9.57 7.78 9.34
N GLU A 77 -10.60 8.44 8.83
CA GLU A 77 -11.97 7.91 8.86
C GLU A 77 -12.11 6.60 8.08
N LEU A 78 -11.54 6.56 6.87
CA LEU A 78 -11.51 5.35 6.06
C LEU A 78 -10.76 4.21 6.77
N ASN A 79 -9.62 4.50 7.41
CA ASN A 79 -8.87 3.51 8.16
C ASN A 79 -9.66 2.95 9.36
N LEU A 80 -10.43 3.79 10.06
CA LEU A 80 -11.33 3.32 11.13
C LEU A 80 -12.41 2.37 10.58
N LEU A 81 -13.01 2.72 9.44
CA LEU A 81 -14.00 1.88 8.76
C LEU A 81 -13.41 0.53 8.33
N LEU A 82 -12.25 0.55 7.69
CA LEU A 82 -11.56 -0.65 7.25
C LEU A 82 -11.12 -1.53 8.42
N ASN A 83 -10.62 -0.93 9.50
CA ASN A 83 -10.19 -1.66 10.68
C ASN A 83 -11.37 -2.33 11.38
N LYS A 84 -12.51 -1.62 11.52
CA LYS A 84 -13.75 -2.18 12.06
C LYS A 84 -14.29 -3.34 11.23
N THR A 85 -14.22 -3.24 9.91
CA THR A 85 -14.81 -4.24 8.98
C THR A 85 -13.89 -5.44 8.76
N PHE A 86 -12.58 -5.22 8.66
CA PHE A 86 -11.61 -6.23 8.20
C PHE A 86 -10.45 -6.49 9.18
N GLY A 87 -10.35 -5.74 10.28
CA GLY A 87 -9.21 -5.78 11.21
C GLY A 87 -7.91 -5.22 10.62
N LYS A 88 -7.99 -4.53 9.48
CA LYS A 88 -6.85 -3.98 8.72
C LYS A 88 -7.15 -2.56 8.26
N ASP A 89 -6.11 -1.78 8.01
CA ASP A 89 -6.17 -0.42 7.48
C ASP A 89 -5.20 -0.28 6.30
N LEU A 90 -5.23 0.85 5.60
CA LEU A 90 -4.39 1.11 4.41
C LEU A 90 -2.91 1.32 4.75
N LEU A 91 -2.61 1.62 6.01
CA LEU A 91 -1.28 1.97 6.51
C LEU A 91 -0.56 0.77 7.15
N LYS A 92 -1.21 -0.38 7.34
CA LYS A 92 -0.56 -1.59 7.88
C LYS A 92 0.48 -2.23 6.96
N ASP A 93 0.51 -1.89 5.67
CA ASP A 93 1.68 -2.22 4.83
C ASP A 93 2.87 -1.30 5.16
N ASP A 94 2.63 -0.06 5.61
CA ASP A 94 3.67 0.77 6.21
C ASP A 94 4.19 0.14 7.49
N ASP A 95 3.38 -0.55 8.30
CA ASP A 95 3.91 -1.28 9.47
C ASP A 95 4.93 -2.37 9.10
N LYS A 96 4.74 -3.07 7.98
CA LYS A 96 5.72 -4.06 7.49
C LYS A 96 6.95 -3.39 6.87
N ILE A 97 6.74 -2.31 6.13
CA ILE A 97 7.82 -1.53 5.51
C ILE A 97 8.65 -0.84 6.61
N ALA A 98 8.01 -0.17 7.56
CA ALA A 98 8.59 0.39 8.78
C ALA A 98 9.33 -0.67 9.58
N LYS A 99 8.76 -1.87 9.80
CA LYS A 99 9.50 -2.98 10.43
C LYS A 99 10.76 -3.37 9.65
N LYS A 100 10.70 -3.39 8.31
CA LYS A 100 11.89 -3.66 7.47
C LYS A 100 12.91 -2.52 7.56
N ILE A 101 12.48 -1.26 7.54
CA ILE A 101 13.34 -0.08 7.68
C ILE A 101 14.01 -0.08 9.06
N ILE A 102 13.26 -0.33 10.13
CA ILE A 102 13.79 -0.49 11.49
C ILE A 102 14.81 -1.64 11.54
N GLN A 103 14.55 -2.76 10.87
CA GLN A 103 15.53 -3.86 10.79
C GLN A 103 16.80 -3.46 10.02
N ILE A 104 16.69 -2.67 8.95
CA ILE A 104 17.83 -2.15 8.18
C ILE A 104 18.64 -1.17 9.04
N LEU A 105 17.99 -0.22 9.70
CA LEU A 105 18.60 0.72 10.66
C LEU A 105 19.33 -0.02 11.78
N LYS A 106 18.71 -1.05 12.37
CA LYS A 106 19.33 -1.89 13.40
C LYS A 106 20.56 -2.65 12.90
N LYS A 107 20.54 -3.10 11.64
CA LYS A 107 21.69 -3.78 11.01
C LYS A 107 22.79 -2.80 10.59
N GLY A 108 22.46 -1.51 10.45
CA GLY A 108 23.39 -0.45 10.07
C GLY A 108 23.97 -0.60 8.67
N LYS A 109 23.34 -1.37 7.78
CA LYS A 109 23.80 -1.52 6.39
C LYS A 109 22.69 -1.91 5.41
N ILE A 110 22.76 -1.37 4.20
CA ILE A 110 21.99 -1.82 3.04
C ILE A 110 22.82 -2.84 2.26
N THR A 111 22.19 -3.93 1.84
CA THR A 111 22.86 -5.07 1.18
C THR A 111 22.27 -5.42 -0.17
N THR A 112 21.07 -4.93 -0.48
CA THR A 112 20.39 -5.22 -1.74
C THR A 112 19.73 -3.97 -2.31
N GLU A 113 19.57 -3.97 -3.63
CA GLU A 113 18.86 -2.90 -4.34
C GLU A 113 17.41 -2.73 -3.86
N ALA A 114 16.75 -3.82 -3.45
CA ALA A 114 15.42 -3.76 -2.88
C ALA A 114 15.39 -3.03 -1.53
N GLN A 115 16.44 -3.20 -0.69
CA GLN A 115 16.58 -2.45 0.55
C GLN A 115 16.89 -0.97 0.28
N PHE A 116 17.72 -0.69 -0.72
CA PHE A 116 18.01 0.68 -1.15
C PHE A 116 16.74 1.45 -1.54
N ARG A 117 15.91 0.87 -2.42
CA ARG A 117 14.64 1.49 -2.84
C ARG A 117 13.67 1.72 -1.69
N LEU A 118 13.61 0.79 -0.74
CA LEU A 118 12.76 0.92 0.46
C LEU A 118 13.22 2.07 1.36
N VAL A 119 14.53 2.21 1.58
CA VAL A 119 15.10 3.29 2.40
C VAL A 119 14.93 4.64 1.71
N LEU A 120 15.16 4.71 0.39
CA LEU A 120 14.97 5.92 -0.40
C LEU A 120 13.52 6.41 -0.33
N GLY A 121 12.55 5.52 -0.56
CA GLY A 121 11.13 5.88 -0.47
C GLY A 121 10.73 6.40 0.92
N ARG A 122 11.32 5.86 2.01
CA ARG A 122 11.08 6.39 3.37
C ARG A 122 11.62 7.80 3.53
N VAL A 123 12.82 8.09 3.03
CA VAL A 123 13.39 9.44 3.06
C VAL A 123 12.49 10.41 2.30
N GLU A 124 12.07 10.05 1.09
CA GLU A 124 11.15 10.87 0.27
C GLU A 124 9.80 11.11 0.94
N GLN A 125 9.34 10.21 1.80
CA GLN A 125 8.11 10.40 2.57
C GLN A 125 8.28 11.35 3.76
N ILE A 126 9.42 11.29 4.47
CA ILE A 126 9.59 11.98 5.76
C ILE A 126 10.52 13.21 5.71
N TYR A 127 11.18 13.51 4.58
CA TYR A 127 12.16 14.60 4.50
C TYR A 127 11.56 15.99 4.77
N GLN A 128 10.26 16.18 4.54
CA GLN A 128 9.56 17.44 4.82
C GLN A 128 9.06 17.54 6.26
N ASN A 129 9.15 16.46 7.05
CA ASN A 129 8.70 16.43 8.44
C ASN A 129 9.83 16.85 9.39
N PRO A 130 9.74 18.01 10.08
CA PRO A 130 10.78 18.48 10.99
C PRO A 130 11.05 17.52 12.16
N ASP A 131 10.05 16.77 12.61
CA ASP A 131 10.18 15.82 13.72
C ASP A 131 10.93 14.53 13.32
N SER A 132 11.18 14.34 12.02
CA SER A 132 11.84 13.15 11.46
C SER A 132 13.30 13.38 11.07
N LEU A 133 13.88 14.53 11.42
CA LEU A 133 15.20 14.97 10.95
C LEU A 133 16.32 13.96 11.28
N GLU A 134 16.32 13.42 12.50
CA GLU A 134 17.29 12.41 12.93
C GLU A 134 17.12 11.08 12.18
N GLU A 135 15.88 10.68 11.86
CA GLU A 135 15.62 9.48 11.06
C GLU A 135 16.14 9.67 9.64
N VAL A 136 15.87 10.82 9.03
CA VAL A 136 16.34 11.19 7.68
C VAL A 136 17.86 11.13 7.58
N GLU A 137 18.58 11.72 8.52
CA GLU A 137 20.05 11.71 8.55
C GLU A 137 20.61 10.28 8.59
N ARG A 138 20.05 9.43 9.46
CA ARG A 138 20.47 8.03 9.58
C ARG A 138 20.22 7.23 8.30
N LEU A 139 19.06 7.44 7.66
CA LEU A 139 18.72 6.77 6.40
C LEU A 139 19.60 7.25 5.25
N ASN A 140 19.86 8.56 5.12
CA ASN A 140 20.74 9.12 4.10
C ASN A 140 22.18 8.60 4.22
N LYS A 141 22.67 8.44 5.45
CA LYS A 141 23.98 7.83 5.69
C LYS A 141 24.05 6.41 5.12
N LEU A 142 23.04 5.58 5.37
CA LEU A 142 22.98 4.20 4.85
C LEU A 142 22.93 4.15 3.33
N LEU A 143 22.19 5.07 2.69
CA LEU A 143 22.13 5.20 1.23
C LEU A 143 23.50 5.54 0.65
N SER A 144 24.18 6.55 1.21
CA SER A 144 25.50 6.99 0.76
C SER A 144 26.58 5.91 0.92
N GLU A 145 26.57 5.17 2.03
CA GLU A 145 27.48 4.05 2.26
C GLU A 145 27.29 2.93 1.24
N PHE A 146 26.05 2.60 0.87
CA PHE A 146 25.74 1.61 -0.14
C PHE A 146 26.20 2.04 -1.54
N GLU A 147 25.94 3.28 -1.93
CA GLU A 147 26.40 3.82 -3.23
C GLU A 147 27.92 3.84 -3.32
N THR A 148 28.60 4.23 -2.24
CA THR A 148 30.07 4.22 -2.16
C THR A 148 30.63 2.81 -2.30
N ALA A 149 30.00 1.81 -1.66
CA ALA A 149 30.40 0.41 -1.78
C ALA A 149 30.15 -0.13 -3.20
N ARG A 150 29.05 0.29 -3.84
CA ARG A 150 28.68 -0.11 -5.21
C ARG A 150 29.64 0.46 -6.25
N ASN A 151 30.09 1.70 -6.09
CA ASN A 151 31.00 2.38 -7.03
C ASN A 151 32.48 1.95 -6.87
N LYS A 152 32.79 1.06 -5.91
CA LYS A 152 34.13 0.49 -5.70
C LYS A 152 34.29 -0.91 -6.31
N LEU A 153 33.24 -1.44 -6.95
CA LEU A 153 33.23 -2.69 -7.74
C LEU A 153 33.21 -2.36 -9.23
#